data_AF-A0A5J5BWS5-F1
#
_entry.id   AF-A0A5J5BWS5-F1
#
_cell.length_a   1.000
_cell.length_b   1.000
_cell.length_c   1.000
_cell.angle_alpha   90.00
_cell.angle_beta   90.00
_cell.angle_gamma   90.00
#
_symmetry.space_group_name_H-M   'P 1'
#
loop_
_entity.id
_entity.type
_entity.pdbx_description
1 polymer ?
#
loop_
_entity_poly.entity_id
_entity_poly.type
_entity_poly.pdbx_seq_one_letter_code
_entity_poly.pdbx_strand_id
1 'polypeptide(L)'
;MDQKVVVNFYPKCPQPNLTLGLKRHTDPGTITLLLQDQVGGLQATRDGGNTWTTVQPLKGAFVVNLGDHGHYLSNGRFKNADHQAVVNSNHSRLSIATFQNSALEAIMYPLKIREGEKSMLDEPITFIETYKRKMSKDLEVARLKKLAKEEQLQDLEKAKLEAKPMEEIFALRLLSWPFFA
;
A
#
# COMPACT_ATOMS: atom_id res chain seq x y z
N MET A 1 15.17 9.02 21.40
CA MET A 1 14.99 8.19 20.19
C MET A 1 14.27 6.94 20.65
N ASP A 2 13.25 6.49 19.92
CA ASP A 2 12.50 5.29 20.23
C ASP A 2 12.85 4.21 19.20
N GLN A 3 13.19 3.02 19.66
CA GLN A 3 13.54 1.91 18.77
C GLN A 3 12.50 0.81 18.90
N LYS A 4 11.96 0.39 17.76
CA LYS A 4 11.03 -0.73 17.68
C LYS A 4 11.61 -1.82 16.79
N VAL A 5 11.53 -3.06 17.26
CA VAL A 5 11.91 -4.24 16.46
C VAL A 5 10.65 -5.05 16.18
N VAL A 6 10.44 -5.43 14.93
CA VAL A 6 9.36 -6.31 14.51
C VAL A 6 9.95 -7.51 13.79
N VAL A 7 9.65 -8.71 14.30
CA VAL A 7 9.98 -9.97 13.65
C VAL A 7 8.74 -10.42 12.88
N ASN A 8 8.86 -10.50 11.55
CA ASN A 8 7.79 -10.92 10.67
C ASN A 8 8.04 -12.33 10.16
N PHE A 9 7.09 -13.23 10.36
CA PHE A 9 7.08 -14.57 9.79
C PHE A 9 5.93 -14.69 8.79
N TYR A 10 6.26 -15.01 7.54
CA TYR A 10 5.31 -15.17 6.45
C TYR A 10 5.27 -16.65 6.06
N PRO A 11 4.20 -17.40 6.40
CA PRO A 11 4.09 -18.80 6.03
C PRO A 11 3.89 -18.96 4.51
N LYS A 12 4.13 -20.19 4.02
CA LYS A 12 3.76 -20.58 2.66
C LYS A 12 2.29 -20.29 2.41
N CYS A 13 1.96 -19.68 1.27
CA CYS A 13 0.60 -19.34 0.89
C CYS A 13 0.19 -20.15 -0.34
N PRO A 14 -0.89 -20.96 -0.30
CA PRO A 14 -1.33 -21.75 -1.45
C PRO A 14 -1.87 -20.89 -2.61
N GLN A 15 -2.32 -19.67 -2.31
CA GLN A 15 -2.87 -18.73 -3.29
C GLN A 15 -2.16 -17.37 -3.19
N PRO A 16 -0.85 -17.31 -3.52
CA PRO A 16 -0.03 -16.12 -3.27
C PRO A 16 -0.44 -14.90 -4.10
N ASN A 17 -1.17 -15.12 -5.21
CA ASN A 17 -1.69 -14.05 -6.06
C ASN A 17 -2.95 -13.37 -5.50
N LEU A 18 -3.57 -13.95 -4.46
CA LEU A 18 -4.81 -13.43 -3.87
C LEU A 18 -4.59 -12.65 -2.57
N THR A 19 -3.36 -12.61 -2.05
CA THR A 19 -3.06 -11.95 -0.78
C THR A 19 -1.64 -11.41 -0.73
N LEU A 20 -1.39 -10.56 0.26
CA LEU A 20 -0.08 -10.03 0.59
C LEU A 20 0.29 -10.51 2.01
N GLY A 21 1.59 -10.71 2.24
CA GLY A 21 2.11 -10.94 3.57
C GLY A 21 2.06 -9.68 4.42
N LEU A 22 2.37 -8.53 3.82
CA LEU A 22 2.22 -7.22 4.41
C LEU A 22 1.66 -6.26 3.37
N LYS A 23 0.55 -5.59 3.71
CA LYS A 23 -0.11 -4.64 2.81
C LYS A 23 0.81 -3.48 2.46
N ARG A 24 0.56 -2.86 1.31
CA ARG A 24 1.22 -1.64 0.87
C ARG A 24 1.14 -0.53 1.93
N HIS A 25 2.28 0.05 2.29
CA HIS A 25 2.39 1.17 3.23
C HIS A 25 3.72 1.91 3.07
N THR A 26 3.86 3.00 3.82
CA THR A 26 5.15 3.64 4.11
C THR A 26 5.41 3.60 5.62
N ASP A 27 6.68 3.51 6.00
CA ASP A 27 7.05 3.49 7.42
C ASP A 27 6.87 4.87 8.06
N PRO A 28 6.28 4.99 9.26
CA PRO A 28 6.09 6.28 9.91
C PRO A 28 7.39 6.91 10.42
N GLY A 29 8.41 6.09 10.70
CA GLY A 29 9.67 6.47 11.34
C GLY A 29 10.62 7.30 10.50
N THR A 30 11.85 7.46 11.00
CA THR A 30 12.92 8.16 10.26
C THR A 30 13.57 7.21 9.28
N ILE A 31 14.14 6.11 9.77
CA ILE A 31 14.84 5.09 8.98
C ILE A 31 14.45 3.71 9.49
N THR A 32 14.28 2.77 8.56
CA THR A 32 14.11 1.35 8.86
C THR A 32 15.30 0.57 8.34
N LEU A 33 15.81 -0.35 9.16
CA LEU A 33 16.82 -1.34 8.77
C LEU A 33 16.14 -2.70 8.75
N LEU A 34 16.07 -3.31 7.57
CA LEU A 34 15.47 -4.61 7.37
C LEU A 34 16.55 -5.67 7.12
N LEU A 35 16.62 -6.64 8.03
CA LEU A 35 17.29 -7.91 7.80
C LEU A 35 16.28 -8.88 7.21
N GLN A 36 16.60 -9.48 6.07
CA GLN A 36 15.76 -10.49 5.43
C GLN A 36 16.55 -11.77 5.19
N ASP A 37 15.84 -12.89 5.18
CA ASP A 37 16.38 -14.16 4.71
C ASP A 37 16.63 -14.14 3.19
N GLN A 38 16.96 -15.30 2.62
CA GLN A 38 17.22 -15.45 1.19
C GLN A 38 15.96 -15.77 0.36
N VAL A 39 14.76 -15.75 0.95
CA VAL A 39 13.50 -16.03 0.23
C VAL A 39 13.02 -14.80 -0.54
N GLY A 40 13.35 -13.59 -0.08
CA GLY A 40 12.94 -12.34 -0.72
C GLY A 40 11.44 -12.07 -0.56
N GLY A 41 10.85 -11.23 -1.41
CA GLY A 41 9.41 -10.90 -1.37
C GLY A 41 9.09 -9.48 -0.87
N LEU A 42 10.09 -8.70 -0.45
CA LEU A 42 9.92 -7.25 -0.32
C LEU A 42 9.77 -6.65 -1.72
N GLN A 43 8.74 -5.82 -1.91
CA GLN A 43 8.56 -5.04 -3.13
C GLN A 43 8.40 -3.56 -2.78
N ALA A 44 8.99 -2.70 -3.61
CA ALA A 44 8.88 -1.25 -3.48
C ALA A 44 8.40 -0.61 -4.78
N THR A 45 7.71 0.52 -4.67
CA THR A 45 7.21 1.29 -5.82
C THR A 45 7.65 2.75 -5.71
N ARG A 46 7.77 3.42 -6.86
CA ARG A 46 8.08 4.86 -6.96
C ARG A 46 6.95 5.66 -7.62
N ASP A 47 5.95 4.99 -8.16
CA ASP A 47 4.94 5.56 -9.05
C ASP A 47 3.52 5.27 -8.54
N GLY A 48 3.36 5.19 -7.23
CA GLY A 48 2.05 5.00 -6.64
C GLY A 48 1.48 3.58 -6.84
N GLY A 49 2.33 2.58 -7.05
CA GLY A 49 1.95 1.17 -7.17
C GLY A 49 1.60 0.75 -8.59
N ASN A 50 1.90 1.57 -9.60
CA ASN A 50 1.74 1.21 -11.01
C ASN A 50 2.82 0.20 -11.42
N THR A 51 4.06 0.38 -10.92
CA THR A 51 5.16 -0.55 -11.10
C THR A 51 5.78 -0.94 -9.76
N TRP A 52 6.15 -2.21 -9.66
CA TRP A 52 6.73 -2.81 -8.45
C TRP A 52 8.10 -3.40 -8.76
N THR A 53 9.09 -3.01 -7.95
CA THR A 53 10.44 -3.58 -8.00
C THR A 53 10.62 -4.54 -6.84
N THR A 54 10.96 -5.79 -7.13
CA THR A 54 11.31 -6.77 -6.09
C THR A 54 12.73 -6.53 -5.61
N VAL A 55 12.90 -6.35 -4.31
CA VAL A 55 14.22 -6.14 -3.68
C VAL A 55 14.87 -7.50 -3.48
N GLN A 56 15.94 -7.77 -4.24
CA GLN A 56 16.65 -9.04 -4.15
C GLN A 56 17.42 -9.13 -2.81
N PRO A 57 17.29 -10.23 -2.06
CA PRO A 57 18.06 -10.42 -0.85
C PRO A 57 19.55 -10.59 -1.19
N LEU A 58 20.41 -9.92 -0.44
CA LEU A 58 21.86 -10.06 -0.52
C LEU A 58 22.37 -10.59 0.82
N LYS A 59 23.18 -11.66 0.79
CA LYS A 59 23.74 -12.27 1.99
C LYS A 59 24.59 -11.25 2.76
N GLY A 60 24.30 -11.08 4.05
CA GLY A 60 25.04 -10.18 4.94
C GLY A 60 24.69 -8.70 4.77
N ALA A 61 23.66 -8.35 3.98
CA ALA A 61 23.23 -6.98 3.77
C ALA A 61 21.94 -6.66 4.51
N PHE A 62 21.78 -5.39 4.85
CA PHE A 62 20.49 -4.81 5.25
C PHE A 62 19.87 -4.08 4.07
N VAL A 63 18.55 -4.11 3.99
CA VAL A 63 17.80 -3.11 3.21
C VAL A 63 17.54 -1.93 4.12
N VAL A 64 17.87 -0.72 3.67
CA VAL A 64 17.62 0.51 4.42
C VAL A 64 16.63 1.36 3.65
N ASN A 65 15.58 1.82 4.32
CA ASN A 65 14.62 2.73 3.72
C ASN A 65 14.29 3.92 4.62
N LEU A 66 13.93 5.03 3.98
CA LEU A 66 13.49 6.23 4.64
C LEU A 66 11.99 6.16 4.90
N GLY A 67 11.58 6.52 6.12
CA GLY A 67 10.17 6.65 6.49
C GLY A 67 9.64 8.08 6.31
N ASP A 68 8.39 8.26 6.68
CA ASP A 68 7.63 9.51 6.57
C ASP A 68 8.30 10.63 7.36
N HIS A 69 8.79 10.37 8.58
CA HIS A 69 9.50 11.39 9.34
C HIS A 69 10.75 11.87 8.60
N GLY A 70 11.55 10.94 8.05
CA GLY A 70 12.72 11.32 7.26
C GLY A 70 12.37 12.16 6.02
N HIS A 71 11.25 11.84 5.38
CA HIS A 71 10.70 12.65 4.28
C HIS A 71 10.39 14.09 4.72
N TYR A 72 9.70 14.27 5.85
CA TYR A 72 9.41 15.60 6.42
C TYR A 72 10.67 16.39 6.80
N LEU A 73 11.62 15.76 7.51
CA LEU A 73 12.88 16.42 7.90
C LEU A 73 13.65 16.95 6.68
N SER A 74 13.55 16.26 5.55
CA SER A 74 14.22 16.63 4.31
C SER A 74 13.47 17.68 3.46
N ASN A 75 12.37 18.24 3.95
CA ASN A 75 11.43 19.05 3.16
C ASN A 75 10.98 18.34 1.87
N GLY A 76 10.80 17.02 1.92
CA GLY A 76 10.32 16.21 0.81
C GLY A 76 11.36 15.82 -0.24
N ARG A 77 12.62 16.22 -0.04
CA ARG A 77 13.73 15.97 -0.97
C ARG A 77 14.07 14.50 -1.09
N PHE A 78 13.97 13.75 0.01
CA PHE A 78 14.09 12.30 -0.02
C PHE A 78 12.70 11.69 0.06
N LYS A 79 12.36 10.80 -0.88
CA LYS A 79 11.09 10.09 -0.88
C LYS A 79 11.09 9.00 0.20
N ASN A 80 10.00 8.93 0.94
CA ASN A 80 9.68 7.77 1.78
C ASN A 80 9.46 6.52 0.89
N ALA A 81 9.77 5.35 1.43
CA ALA A 81 9.61 4.10 0.67
C ALA A 81 8.19 3.54 0.77
N ASP A 82 7.48 3.56 -0.34
CA ASP A 82 6.20 2.88 -0.52
C ASP A 82 6.45 1.42 -0.91
N HIS A 83 6.02 0.50 -0.04
CA HIS A 83 6.45 -0.88 -0.12
C HIS A 83 5.40 -1.86 0.42
N GLN A 84 5.55 -3.14 0.04
CA GLN A 84 4.71 -4.26 0.48
C GLN A 84 5.56 -5.53 0.63
N ALA A 85 5.02 -6.55 1.28
CA ALA A 85 5.62 -7.88 1.28
C ALA A 85 4.66 -8.87 0.60
N VAL A 86 5.13 -9.50 -0.48
CA VAL A 86 4.41 -10.61 -1.13
C VAL A 86 4.75 -11.93 -0.48
N VAL A 87 3.83 -12.89 -0.60
CA VAL A 87 4.01 -14.27 -0.14
C VAL A 87 4.22 -15.20 -1.34
N ASN A 88 4.69 -16.42 -1.08
CA ASN A 88 4.85 -17.44 -2.11
C ASN A 88 4.36 -18.81 -1.59
N SER A 89 4.16 -19.77 -2.50
CA SER A 89 3.65 -21.10 -2.16
C SER A 89 4.71 -22.10 -1.70
N ASN A 90 5.99 -21.78 -1.91
CA ASN A 90 7.06 -22.77 -1.86
C ASN A 90 7.86 -22.71 -0.56
N HIS A 91 8.05 -21.51 0.01
CA HIS A 91 8.92 -21.22 1.14
C HIS A 91 8.26 -20.23 2.10
N SER A 92 8.41 -20.49 3.40
CA SER A 92 8.13 -19.48 4.42
C SER A 92 9.27 -18.46 4.45
N ARG A 93 8.96 -17.20 4.75
CA ARG A 93 9.94 -16.09 4.82
C ARG A 93 10.01 -15.54 6.24
N LEU A 94 11.20 -15.18 6.69
CA LEU A 94 11.44 -14.42 7.92
C LEU A 94 12.12 -13.09 7.60
N SER A 95 11.73 -12.04 8.31
CA SER A 95 12.47 -10.78 8.30
C SER A 95 12.40 -10.06 9.64
N ILE A 96 13.42 -9.28 9.96
CA ILE A 96 13.49 -8.45 11.16
C ILE A 96 13.60 -7.00 10.72
N ALA A 97 12.57 -6.21 11.00
CA ALA A 97 12.54 -4.78 10.75
C ALA A 97 12.87 -4.03 12.04
N THR A 98 13.91 -3.20 12.00
CA THR A 98 14.31 -2.32 13.10
C THR A 98 14.02 -0.89 12.70
N PHE A 99 13.08 -0.26 13.40
CA PHE A 99 12.63 1.10 13.16
C PHE A 99 13.38 2.06 14.08
N GLN A 100 14.04 3.07 13.51
CA GLN A 100 14.63 4.19 14.24
C GLN A 100 13.63 5.34 14.20
N ASN A 101 12.85 5.48 15.28
CA ASN A 101 11.81 6.48 15.41
C ASN A 101 12.26 7.63 16.32
N SER A 102 11.61 8.77 16.15
CA SER A 102 11.74 9.86 17.11
C SER A 102 10.91 9.60 18.36
N ALA A 103 11.26 10.31 19.44
CA ALA A 103 10.42 10.30 20.63
C ALA A 103 9.02 10.82 20.26
N LEU A 104 7.96 10.32 20.92
CA LEU A 104 6.58 10.68 20.61
C LEU A 104 6.34 12.20 20.66
N GLU A 105 6.92 12.88 21.64
CA GLU A 105 6.82 14.33 21.84
C GLU A 105 7.88 15.13 21.06
N ALA A 106 8.71 14.47 20.24
CA ALA A 106 9.69 15.19 19.43
C ALA A 106 8.98 16.12 18.44
N ILE A 107 9.37 17.39 18.44
CA ILE A 107 8.86 18.38 17.50
C ILE A 107 9.52 18.16 16.15
N MET A 108 8.69 17.96 15.13
CA MET A 108 9.08 17.79 13.74
C MET A 108 8.92 19.08 12.95
N TYR A 109 9.95 19.41 12.18
CA TYR A 109 9.97 20.50 11.21
C TYR A 109 11.03 20.18 10.15
N PRO A 110 10.93 20.73 8.93
CA PRO A 110 11.98 20.54 7.93
C PRO A 110 13.32 21.15 8.41
N LEU A 111 14.40 20.36 8.38
CA LEU A 111 15.71 20.79 8.89
C LEU A 111 16.35 21.88 8.01
N LYS A 112 16.00 21.90 6.73
CA LYS A 112 16.44 22.93 5.79
C LYS A 112 15.37 23.15 4.74
N ILE A 113 14.99 24.41 4.57
CA ILE A 113 14.18 24.90 3.47
C ILE A 113 15.09 25.81 2.65
N ARG A 114 15.17 25.59 1.33
CA ARG A 114 15.98 26.44 0.44
C ARG A 114 15.19 27.69 0.03
N GLU A 115 15.92 28.70 -0.42
CA GLU A 115 15.30 29.90 -0.97
C GLU A 115 14.35 29.54 -2.12
N GLY A 116 13.12 30.05 -2.06
CA GLY A 116 12.06 29.74 -3.03
C GLY A 116 11.31 28.42 -2.80
N GLU A 117 11.70 27.56 -1.84
CA GLU A 117 10.95 26.36 -1.49
C GLU A 117 9.84 26.65 -0.47
N LYS A 118 8.66 26.08 -0.67
CA LYS A 118 7.62 26.04 0.37
C LYS A 118 7.94 24.96 1.39
N SER A 119 7.69 25.23 2.66
CA SER A 119 7.70 24.21 3.71
C SER A 119 6.62 23.15 3.46
N MET A 120 6.94 21.88 3.68
CA MET A 120 5.93 20.81 3.71
C MET A 120 5.05 20.83 4.98
N LEU A 121 5.47 21.56 6.01
CA LEU A 121 4.71 21.75 7.24
C LEU A 121 4.51 23.24 7.48
N ASP A 122 3.25 23.66 7.58
CA ASP A 122 2.94 25.06 7.88
C ASP A 122 3.41 25.46 9.28
N GLU A 123 3.28 24.54 10.24
CA GLU A 123 3.75 24.70 11.63
C GLU A 123 4.47 23.44 12.12
N PRO A 124 5.40 23.56 13.10
CA PRO A 124 5.99 22.40 13.75
C PRO A 124 4.92 21.54 14.45
N ILE A 125 5.05 20.21 14.34
CA ILE A 125 4.10 19.24 14.91
C ILE A 125 4.84 18.11 15.60
N THR A 126 4.23 17.47 16.60
CA THR A 126 4.87 16.35 17.29
C THR A 126 4.85 15.08 16.43
N PHE A 127 5.83 14.19 16.64
CA PHE A 127 5.88 12.90 15.97
C PHE A 127 4.59 12.08 16.20
N ILE A 128 4.06 12.07 17.42
CA ILE A 128 2.79 11.38 17.72
C ILE A 128 1.61 11.96 16.93
N GLU A 129 1.57 13.27 16.71
CA GLU A 129 0.52 13.91 15.92
C GLU A 129 0.62 13.52 14.44
N THR A 130 1.83 13.46 13.87
CA THR A 130 2.01 12.96 12.49
C THR A 130 1.55 11.52 12.33
N TYR A 131 1.87 10.68 13.32
CA TYR A 131 1.47 9.28 13.33
C TYR A 131 -0.05 9.14 13.38
N LYS A 132 -0.73 9.91 14.24
CA LYS A 132 -2.20 9.94 14.33
C LYS A 132 -2.83 10.39 13.02
N ARG A 133 -2.34 11.48 12.41
CA ARG A 133 -2.84 11.98 11.11
C ARG A 133 -2.73 10.93 10.01
N LYS A 134 -1.59 10.23 9.95
CA LYS A 134 -1.38 9.13 9.00
C LYS A 134 -2.43 8.02 9.21
N MET A 135 -2.59 7.54 10.44
CA MET A 135 -3.53 6.47 10.74
C MET A 135 -4.98 6.86 10.43
N SER A 136 -5.40 8.09 10.77
CA SER A 136 -6.74 8.58 10.42
C SER A 136 -6.96 8.63 8.92
N LYS A 137 -5.95 9.07 8.14
CA LYS A 137 -6.02 9.10 6.68
C LYS A 137 -6.10 7.69 6.08
N ASP A 138 -5.30 6.76 6.59
CA ASP A 138 -5.29 5.37 6.11
C ASP A 138 -6.64 4.68 6.37
N LEU A 139 -7.27 4.97 7.52
CA LEU A 139 -8.62 4.49 7.86
C LEU A 139 -9.68 5.06 6.91
N GLU A 140 -9.64 6.37 6.63
CA GLU A 140 -10.60 6.98 5.70
C GLU A 140 -10.44 6.44 4.28
N VAL A 141 -9.20 6.27 3.80
CA VAL A 141 -8.94 5.63 2.51
C VAL A 141 -9.49 4.20 2.47
N ALA A 142 -9.33 3.43 3.54
CA ALA A 142 -9.91 2.09 3.63
C ALA A 142 -11.44 2.12 3.59
N ARG A 143 -12.07 3.09 4.26
CA ARG A 143 -13.52 3.29 4.26
C ARG A 143 -14.05 3.61 2.86
N LEU A 144 -13.44 4.58 2.18
CA LEU A 144 -13.81 4.98 0.82
C LEU A 144 -13.66 3.82 -0.18
N LYS A 145 -12.58 3.03 -0.08
CA LYS A 145 -12.39 1.84 -0.92
C LYS A 145 -13.46 0.78 -0.70
N LYS A 146 -13.92 0.61 0.55
CA LYS A 146 -14.99 -0.32 0.87
C LYS A 146 -16.31 0.13 0.22
N LEU A 147 -16.68 1.40 0.39
CA LEU A 147 -17.89 1.96 -0.20
C LEU A 147 -17.89 1.85 -1.73
N ALA A 148 -16.78 2.21 -2.39
CA ALA A 148 -16.66 2.10 -3.84
C ALA A 148 -16.80 0.65 -4.34
N LYS A 149 -16.30 -0.33 -3.57
CA LYS A 149 -16.46 -1.75 -3.90
C LYS A 149 -17.92 -2.22 -3.75
N GLU A 150 -18.63 -1.72 -2.75
CA GLU A 150 -20.05 -2.02 -2.53
C GLU A 150 -20.91 -1.42 -3.65
N GLU A 151 -20.64 -0.18 -4.05
CA GLU A 151 -21.30 0.48 -5.18
C GLU A 151 -21.08 -0.28 -6.49
N GLN A 152 -19.83 -0.65 -6.79
CA GLN A 152 -19.51 -1.49 -7.97
C GLN A 152 -20.25 -2.84 -7.96
N LEU A 153 -20.45 -3.44 -6.79
CA LEU A 153 -21.16 -4.70 -6.68
C LEU A 153 -22.66 -4.52 -6.94
N GLN A 154 -23.25 -3.43 -6.43
CA GLN A 154 -24.64 -3.06 -6.67
C GLN A 154 -24.88 -2.75 -8.16
N ASP A 155 -23.98 -2.00 -8.80
CA ASP A 155 -24.05 -1.70 -10.22
C ASP A 155 -23.97 -2.97 -11.07
N LEU A 156 -23.08 -3.90 -10.70
CA LEU A 156 -22.96 -5.20 -11.39
C LEU A 156 -24.22 -6.05 -11.23
N GLU A 157 -24.83 -6.04 -10.04
CA GLU A 157 -26.07 -6.78 -9.77
C GLU A 157 -27.25 -6.18 -10.54
N LYS A 158 -27.39 -4.85 -10.55
CA LYS A 158 -28.38 -4.15 -11.37
C LYS A 158 -28.20 -4.41 -12.86
N ALA A 159 -26.96 -4.36 -13.37
CA ALA A 159 -26.66 -4.68 -14.76
C ALA A 159 -27.02 -6.12 -15.13
N LYS A 160 -26.88 -7.08 -14.21
CA LYS A 160 -27.32 -8.48 -14.42
C LYS A 160 -28.85 -8.61 -14.46
N LEU A 161 -29.57 -7.84 -13.64
CA LEU A 161 -31.03 -7.79 -13.63
C LEU A 161 -31.60 -7.12 -14.90
N GLU A 162 -30.92 -6.10 -15.42
CA GLU A 162 -31.31 -5.38 -16.64
C GLU A 162 -30.89 -6.11 -17.93
N ALA A 163 -29.96 -7.05 -17.86
CA ALA A 163 -29.59 -7.89 -18.98
C ALA A 163 -30.74 -8.86 -19.32
N LYS A 164 -31.40 -8.64 -20.48
CA LYS A 164 -32.44 -9.55 -20.97
C LYS A 164 -31.91 -10.99 -21.04
N PRO A 165 -32.67 -12.00 -20.57
CA PRO A 165 -32.29 -13.39 -20.73
C PRO A 165 -32.08 -13.69 -22.22
N MET A 166 -31.03 -14.44 -22.54
CA MET A 166 -30.69 -14.79 -23.92
C MET A 166 -31.88 -15.42 -24.68
N GLU A 167 -32.77 -16.10 -23.95
CA GLU A 167 -34.02 -16.69 -24.42
C GLU A 167 -35.05 -15.65 -24.94
N GLU A 168 -35.16 -14.47 -24.32
CA GLU A 168 -36.05 -13.39 -24.80
C GLU A 168 -35.56 -12.76 -26.12
N ILE A 169 -34.25 -12.70 -26.33
CA ILE A 169 -33.64 -12.18 -27.56
C ILE A 169 -33.92 -13.13 -28.73
N PHE A 170 -33.92 -14.46 -28.50
CA PHE A 170 -34.30 -15.44 -29.51
C PHE A 170 -35.82 -15.46 -29.76
N ALA A 171 -36.66 -15.29 -28.74
CA ALA A 171 -38.11 -15.22 -28.89
C ALA A 171 -38.57 -13.99 -29.71
N LEU A 172 -37.91 -12.84 -29.53
CA LEU A 172 -38.17 -11.62 -30.31
C LEU A 172 -37.77 -11.73 -31.80
N ARG A 173 -36.80 -12.60 -32.15
CA ARG A 173 -36.40 -12.84 -33.54
C ARG A 173 -37.28 -13.84 -34.29
N LEU A 174 -37.93 -14.78 -33.58
CA LEU A 174 -38.81 -15.76 -34.20
C LEU A 174 -40.22 -15.21 -34.48
N LEU A 175 -40.65 -14.18 -33.75
CA LEU A 175 -41.97 -13.54 -33.92
C LEU A 175 -42.01 -12.48 -35.03
N SER A 176 -40.89 -12.16 -35.68
CA SER A 176 -40.79 -11.06 -36.67
C SER A 176 -40.57 -11.50 -38.13
N TRP A 177 -40.86 -12.76 -38.49
CA TRP A 177 -40.88 -13.17 -39.90
C TRP A 177 -42.33 -13.16 -40.43
N PRO A 178 -42.72 -12.21 -41.30
CA PRO A 178 -43.94 -12.38 -42.06
C PRO A 178 -43.72 -13.45 -43.14
N PHE A 179 -44.60 -14.45 -43.12
CA PHE A 179 -44.93 -15.24 -44.30
C PHE A 179 -45.16 -14.31 -45.49
N PHE A 180 -44.44 -14.53 -46.58
CA PHE A 180 -44.94 -14.19 -47.91
C PHE A 180 -44.95 -15.46 -48.74
N ALA A 181 -46.17 -15.85 -49.10
CA ALA A 181 -46.54 -16.75 -50.17
C ALA A 181 -46.27 -16.11 -51.54
#